data_AF-A0A7X8C8V7-F1
#
_entry.id   AF-A0A7X8C8V7-F1
#
_cell.length_a   1.000
_cell.length_b   1.000
_cell.length_c   1.000
_cell.angle_alpha   90.00
_cell.angle_beta   90.00
_cell.angle_gamma   90.00
#
_symmetry.space_group_name_H-M   'P 1'
#
loop_
_entity.id
_entity.type
_entity.pdbx_description
1 polymer ?
#
loop_
_entity_poly.entity_id
_entity_poly.type
_entity_poly.pdbx_seq_one_letter_code
_entity_poly.pdbx_strand_id
1 'polypeptide(L)' 'MKRGKKAINHVTIDKNLKIKSFTYVPDSIGETGNKQLYFWKKQHFMPKIDFEITIDI' A
#
# COMPACT_ATOMS: atom_id res chain seq x y z
N MET A 1 4.89 -27.15 -9.67
CA MET A 1 4.85 -25.98 -8.77
C MET A 1 4.40 -24.74 -9.53
N LYS A 2 3.22 -24.17 -9.23
CA LYS A 2 2.82 -22.86 -9.78
C LYS A 2 3.66 -21.77 -9.09
N ARG A 3 4.63 -21.19 -9.78
CA ARG A 3 5.34 -19.98 -9.31
C ARG A 3 4.31 -18.87 -9.17
N GLY A 4 3.96 -18.50 -7.93
CA GLY A 4 3.11 -17.34 -7.67
C GLY A 4 3.76 -16.11 -8.29
N LYS A 5 3.05 -15.44 -9.20
CA LYS A 5 3.52 -14.17 -9.79
C LYS A 5 3.73 -13.18 -8.65
N LYS A 6 4.98 -12.72 -8.47
CA LYS A 6 5.34 -11.62 -7.58
C LYS A 6 4.50 -10.41 -8.02
N ALA A 7 3.63 -9.92 -7.15
CA ALA A 7 2.92 -8.67 -7.37
C ALA A 7 3.48 -7.65 -6.39
N ILE A 8 3.73 -6.46 -6.91
CA ILE A 8 4.20 -5.31 -6.14
C ILE A 8 3.11 -4.26 -6.34
N ASN A 9 2.47 -3.87 -5.24
CA ASN A 9 1.46 -2.83 -5.27
C ASN A 9 2.03 -1.55 -4.66
N HIS A 10 1.60 -0.43 -5.21
CA HIS A 10 1.97 0.89 -4.73
C HIS A 10 0.74 1.80 -4.72
N VAL A 11 0.66 2.64 -3.71
CA VAL A 11 -0.35 3.71 -3.61
C VAL A 11 0.37 5.03 -3.45
N THR A 12 -0.12 6.04 -4.16
CA THR A 12 0.40 7.40 -4.10
C THR A 12 -0.69 8.33 -3.61
N ILE A 13 -0.44 9.06 -2.53
CA ILE A 13 -1.40 9.98 -1.92
C ILE A 13 -0.74 11.35 -1.75
N ASP A 14 -1.52 12.42 -1.90
CA ASP A 14 -1.06 13.79 -1.63
C ASP A 14 -0.82 13.97 -0.11
N LYS A 15 0.27 14.65 0.28
CA LYS A 15 0.62 14.84 1.69
C LYS A 15 -0.43 15.62 2.49
N ASN A 16 -1.29 16.38 1.83
CA ASN A 16 -2.40 17.07 2.49
C ASN A 16 -3.53 16.12 2.93
N LEU A 17 -3.60 14.90 2.36
CA LEU A 17 -4.53 13.87 2.77
C LEU A 17 -3.91 13.02 3.87
N LYS A 18 -4.52 13.02 5.05
CA LYS A 18 -4.06 12.18 6.17
C LYS A 18 -4.69 10.80 6.07
N ILE A 19 -3.86 9.76 6.09
CA ILE A 19 -4.36 8.39 6.18
C ILE A 19 -4.66 8.08 7.63
N LYS A 20 -5.87 7.60 7.88
CA LYS A 20 -6.34 7.19 9.19
C LYS A 20 -5.95 5.73 9.51
N SER A 21 -6.08 4.84 8.54
CA SER A 21 -5.75 3.42 8.71
C SER A 21 -5.58 2.68 7.38
N PHE A 22 -4.87 1.55 7.45
CA PHE A 22 -4.74 0.57 6.38
C PHE A 22 -5.28 -0.77 6.83
N THR A 23 -6.01 -1.48 5.95
CA THR A 23 -6.40 -2.87 6.22
C THR A 23 -5.18 -3.80 6.25
N TYR A 24 -4.12 -3.46 5.50
CA TYR A 24 -2.82 -4.14 5.56
C TYR A 24 -1.71 -3.12 5.72
N VAL A 25 -0.85 -3.32 6.72
CA VAL A 25 0.30 -2.44 6.97
C VAL A 25 1.26 -2.47 5.77
N PRO A 26 1.68 -1.31 5.24
CA PRO A 26 2.68 -1.26 4.17
C PRO A 26 4.04 -1.75 4.65
N ASP A 27 4.77 -2.46 3.80
CA ASP A 27 6.13 -2.93 4.10
C ASP A 27 7.14 -1.77 4.12
N SER A 28 6.87 -0.72 3.33
CA SER A 28 7.69 0.49 3.33
C SER A 28 6.89 1.70 2.89
N ILE A 29 7.31 2.86 3.39
CA ILE A 29 6.74 4.16 3.07
C ILE A 29 7.87 5.03 2.51
N GLY A 30 7.61 5.76 1.44
CA GLY A 30 8.54 6.69 0.82
C GLY A 30 7.85 8.00 0.44
N GLU A 31 8.61 8.94 -0.10
CA GLU A 31 8.10 10.26 -0.51
C GLU A 31 8.61 10.63 -1.90
N THR A 32 7.78 11.36 -2.65
CA THR A 32 8.17 11.96 -3.93
C THR A 32 7.51 13.33 -4.08
N GLY A 33 8.29 14.41 -3.91
CA GLY A 33 7.77 15.77 -3.85
C GLY A 33 6.70 15.94 -2.75
N ASN A 34 5.51 16.39 -3.14
CA ASN A 34 4.36 16.57 -2.25
C ASN A 34 3.50 15.31 -2.09
N LYS A 35 4.00 14.14 -2.50
CA LYS A 35 3.27 12.88 -2.43
C LYS A 35 3.96 11.89 -1.50
N GLN A 36 3.14 11.09 -0.84
CA GLN A 36 3.58 9.95 -0.04
C GLN A 36 3.26 8.65 -0.77
N LEU A 37 4.24 7.73 -0.75
CA LEU A 37 4.22 6.46 -1.46
C LEU A 37 4.17 5.32 -0.44
N TYR A 38 3.24 4.39 -0.61
CA TYR A 38 3.09 3.21 0.24
C TYR A 38 3.33 1.96 -0.59
N PHE A 39 4.13 1.02 -0.10
CA PHE A 39 4.55 -0.17 -0.84
C PHE A 39 4.24 -1.46 -0.10
N TRP A 40 3.71 -2.43 -0.84
CA TRP A 40 3.46 -3.79 -0.34
C TRP A 40 4.21 -4.82 -1.20
N LYS A 41 5.01 -5.66 -0.56
CA LYS A 41 5.78 -6.76 -1.14
C LYS A 41 5.11 -8.09 -0.77
N LYS A 42 4.77 -8.89 -1.77
CA LYS A 42 4.13 -10.23 -1.66
C LYS A 42 4.96 -11.33 -0.93
N GLN A 43 5.88 -11.00 -0.02
CA GLN A 43 6.47 -12.01 0.87
C GLN A 43 5.52 -12.36 2.02
N HIS A 44 4.70 -11.41 2.46
CA HIS A 44 3.66 -11.61 3.47
C HIS A 44 2.29 -11.36 2.81
N PHE A 45 1.76 -12.41 2.16
CA PHE A 45 0.34 -12.62 1.87
C PHE A 45 -0.53 -11.40 1.48
N MET A 46 -0.95 -11.33 0.22
CA MET A 46 -2.14 -10.54 -0.16
C MET A 46 -3.37 -11.45 -0.22
N PRO A 47 -4.48 -11.10 0.45
CA PRO A 47 -5.72 -11.86 0.37
C PRO A 47 -6.37 -11.78 -1.02
N LYS A 48 -7.42 -12.59 -1.23
CA LYS A 48 -8.25 -12.57 -2.44
C LYS A 48 -8.96 -11.23 -2.71
N ILE A 49 -9.00 -10.34 -1.72
CA ILE A 49 -9.70 -9.05 -1.76
C ILE A 49 -8.65 -7.93 -1.88
N ASP A 50 -8.98 -6.88 -2.62
CA ASP A 50 -8.18 -5.66 -2.71
C ASP A 50 -8.06 -5.00 -1.31
N PHE A 51 -6.96 -4.28 -1.07
CA PHE A 51 -6.75 -3.62 0.22
C PHE A 51 -7.56 -2.32 0.30
N GLU A 52 -7.99 -1.95 1.50
CA GLU A 52 -8.71 -0.69 1.76
C GLU A 52 -7.81 0.29 2.53
N ILE A 53 -8.03 1.58 2.27
CA ILE A 53 -7.35 2.69 2.93
C ILE A 53 -8.45 3.64 3.41
N THR A 54 -8.40 4.01 4.69
CA THR A 54 -9.30 5.03 5.24
C THR A 54 -8.56 6.35 5.35
N ILE A 55 -9.13 7.42 4.82
CA ILE A 55 -8.57 8.76 4.85
C ILE A 55 -9.32 9.58 5.92
N ASP A 56 -8.60 10.41 6.65
CA ASP A 56 -9.17 11.39 7.58
C ASP A 56 -9.58 12.62 6.76
N ILE A 57 -10.89 12.90 6.73
CA ILE A 57 -11.53 13.99 5.97
C ILE A 57 -11.75 15.17 6.89
#